data_AF-A0A7J4SXN7-F1
#
_entry.id   AF-A0A7J4SXN7-F1
#
_cell.length_a   1.000
_cell.length_b   1.000
_cell.length_c   1.000
_cell.angle_alpha   90.00
_cell.angle_beta   90.00
_cell.angle_gamma   90.00
#
_symmetry.space_group_name_H-M   'P 1'
#
loop_
_entity.id
_entity.type
_entity.pdbx_description
1 polymer ?
#
loop_
_entity_poly.entity_id
_entity_poly.type
_entity_poly.pdbx_seq_one_letter_code
_entity_poly.pdbx_strand_id
1 'polypeptide(L)'
;AGLTGRKIIVDTYGGMGRHGGGAFSGKDPSKVDRSAAYAARWAAKHVVAAGLATKFEIQLAYVIRVAEPVSLMVDSFGTGVISDQALAERVAATFDFRPAAIARDLDLLRPIYKETSSGGHFGRVPTDEG
;
A
#
# COMPACT_ATOMS: atom_id res chain seq x y z
N ALA A 1 -8.49 28.49 1.28
CA ALA A 1 -9.22 27.44 0.55
C ALA A 1 -8.64 26.06 0.88
N GLY A 2 -9.46 25.00 0.88
CA GLY A 2 -9.03 23.60 1.02
C GLY A 2 -9.10 22.85 -0.32
N LEU A 3 -8.23 21.86 -0.53
CA LEU A 3 -8.19 21.05 -1.75
C LEU A 3 -8.01 19.56 -1.42
N THR A 4 -8.62 18.69 -2.23
CA THR A 4 -8.43 17.24 -2.19
C THR A 4 -6.95 16.88 -2.33
N GLY A 5 -6.48 15.89 -1.57
CA GLY A 5 -5.10 15.41 -1.67
C GLY A 5 -4.05 16.34 -1.07
N ARG A 6 -4.43 17.30 -0.23
CA ARG A 6 -3.48 18.17 0.50
C ARG A 6 -3.12 17.68 1.91
N LYS A 7 -3.51 16.45 2.25
CA LYS A 7 -3.27 15.80 3.54
C LYS A 7 -2.68 14.39 3.43
N ILE A 8 -1.97 14.10 2.32
CA ILE A 8 -1.44 12.75 2.02
C ILE A 8 -0.57 12.12 3.12
N ILE A 9 0.15 12.93 3.91
CA ILE A 9 0.95 12.43 5.05
C ILE A 9 0.07 12.08 6.25
N VAL A 10 -1.02 12.82 6.47
CA VAL A 10 -2.05 12.50 7.48
C VAL A 10 -2.82 11.24 7.05
N ASP A 11 -3.11 11.12 5.76
CA ASP A 11 -3.83 9.97 5.19
C ASP A 11 -3.07 8.64 5.33
N THR A 12 -1.75 8.70 5.54
CA THR A 12 -0.87 7.53 5.53
C THR A 12 -0.19 7.26 6.88
N TYR A 13 1.09 7.59 7.00
CA TYR A 13 1.96 7.11 8.08
C TYR A 13 2.49 8.23 8.97
N GLY A 14 1.90 9.43 8.91
CA GLY A 14 2.27 10.55 9.77
C GLY A 14 3.72 11.02 9.62
N GLY A 15 4.34 10.75 8.46
CA GLY A 15 5.74 11.09 8.18
C GLY A 15 6.75 10.01 8.58
N MET A 16 6.31 8.90 9.18
CA MET A 16 7.19 7.77 9.48
C MET A 16 7.63 7.06 8.20
N GLY A 17 6.66 6.68 7.37
CA GLY A 17 6.91 6.00 6.09
C GLY A 17 7.14 7.00 4.95
N ARG A 18 7.98 6.61 3.98
CA ARG A 18 8.18 7.40 2.76
C ARG A 18 6.90 7.39 1.92
N HIS A 19 6.69 8.46 1.15
CA HIS A 19 5.46 8.64 0.36
C HIS A 19 5.77 9.03 -1.09
N GLY A 20 5.21 8.30 -2.07
CA GLY A 20 5.43 8.54 -3.51
C GLY A 20 4.68 9.75 -4.11
N GLY A 21 4.13 10.64 -3.27
CA GLY A 21 3.42 11.85 -3.69
C GLY A 21 1.96 11.72 -4.17
N GLY A 22 1.47 10.53 -4.53
CA GLY A 22 0.12 10.33 -5.04
C GLY A 22 -1.00 10.45 -3.99
N ALA A 23 -1.94 11.39 -4.15
CA ALA A 23 -3.12 11.46 -3.29
C ALA A 23 -4.09 10.29 -3.50
N PHE A 24 -4.87 9.92 -2.48
CA PHE A 24 -5.82 8.80 -2.57
C PHE A 24 -7.23 9.24 -2.95
N SER A 25 -7.86 10.13 -2.19
CA SER A 25 -9.27 10.52 -2.35
C SER A 25 -9.63 11.03 -3.75
N GLY A 26 -10.81 10.63 -4.26
CA GLY A 26 -11.31 10.98 -5.59
C GLY A 26 -10.84 10.11 -6.76
N LYS A 27 -10.02 9.07 -6.52
CA LYS A 27 -9.50 8.17 -7.55
C LYS A 27 -10.19 6.80 -7.49
N ASP A 28 -10.54 6.20 -8.61
CA ASP A 28 -10.97 4.80 -8.64
C ASP A 28 -9.75 3.83 -8.53
N PRO A 29 -9.98 2.53 -8.30
CA PRO A 29 -8.91 1.55 -8.06
C PRO A 29 -7.94 1.32 -9.22
N SER A 30 -8.29 1.75 -10.45
CA SER A 30 -7.33 1.69 -11.57
C SER A 30 -6.14 2.63 -11.39
N LYS A 31 -6.21 3.59 -10.46
CA LYS A 31 -5.13 4.53 -10.19
C LYS A 31 -4.20 3.92 -9.15
N VAL A 32 -3.04 3.49 -9.62
CA VAL A 32 -2.00 2.82 -8.83
C VAL A 32 -1.55 3.62 -7.61
N ASP A 33 -1.64 4.95 -7.65
CA ASP A 33 -1.40 5.81 -6.48
C ASP A 33 -2.20 5.36 -5.24
N ARG A 34 -3.42 4.86 -5.44
CA ARG A 34 -4.26 4.33 -4.36
C ARG A 34 -4.10 2.81 -4.23
N SER A 35 -4.37 2.06 -5.30
CA SER A 35 -4.46 0.60 -5.22
C SER A 35 -3.13 -0.04 -4.83
N ALA A 36 -2.02 0.40 -5.42
CA ALA A 36 -0.70 -0.13 -5.06
C ALA A 36 -0.25 0.30 -3.66
N ALA A 37 -0.63 1.50 -3.19
CA ALA A 37 -0.36 1.92 -1.83
C ALA A 37 -1.11 1.03 -0.80
N TYR A 38 -2.35 0.65 -1.11
CA TYR A 38 -3.13 -0.27 -0.27
C TYR A 38 -2.54 -1.68 -0.30
N ALA A 39 -2.14 -2.18 -1.47
CA ALA A 39 -1.49 -3.48 -1.60
C ALA A 39 -0.14 -3.53 -0.87
N ALA A 40 0.67 -2.47 -0.97
CA ALA A 40 1.93 -2.36 -0.23
C ALA A 40 1.68 -2.36 1.29
N ARG A 41 0.66 -1.64 1.78
CA ARG A 41 0.26 -1.71 3.18
C ARG A 41 -0.16 -3.12 3.59
N TRP A 42 -0.97 -3.79 2.76
CA TRP A 42 -1.45 -5.14 3.01
C TRP A 42 -0.28 -6.12 3.14
N ALA A 43 0.63 -6.13 2.17
CA ALA A 43 1.83 -6.98 2.20
C ALA A 43 2.74 -6.66 3.39
N ALA A 44 3.07 -5.39 3.64
CA ALA A 44 3.94 -5.00 4.76
C ALA A 44 3.35 -5.39 6.13
N LYS A 45 2.03 -5.27 6.31
CA LYS A 45 1.34 -5.73 7.53
C LYS A 45 1.51 -7.25 7.71
N HIS A 46 1.44 -8.03 6.65
CA HIS A 46 1.59 -9.49 6.71
C HIS A 46 3.03 -9.91 7.01
N VAL A 47 4.02 -9.22 6.45
CA VAL A 47 5.44 -9.47 6.75
C VAL A 47 5.70 -9.29 8.25
N VAL A 48 5.21 -8.19 8.84
CA VAL A 48 5.37 -7.94 10.29
C VAL A 48 4.57 -8.94 11.11
N ALA A 49 3.33 -9.23 10.74
CA ALA A 49 2.49 -10.20 11.44
C ALA A 49 3.06 -11.63 11.40
N ALA A 50 3.77 -12.00 10.34
CA ALA A 50 4.47 -13.27 10.22
C ALA A 50 5.78 -13.34 11.03
N GLY A 51 6.15 -12.27 11.74
CA GLY A 51 7.38 -12.21 12.54
C GLY A 51 8.67 -12.13 11.71
N LEU A 52 8.57 -11.76 10.42
CA LEU A 52 9.73 -11.68 9.54
C LEU A 52 10.53 -10.39 9.72
N ALA A 53 9.89 -9.34 10.24
CA ALA A 53 10.52 -8.07 10.64
C ALA A 53 9.64 -7.37 11.68
N THR A 54 10.19 -6.47 12.49
CA THR A 54 9.37 -5.63 13.39
C THR A 54 8.96 -4.31 12.74
N LYS A 55 9.67 -3.91 11.68
CA LYS A 55 9.38 -2.74 10.84
C LYS A 55 9.66 -3.10 9.38
N PHE A 56 8.77 -2.68 8.47
CA PHE A 56 8.90 -3.02 7.06
C PHE A 56 8.29 -1.94 6.17
N GLU A 57 9.02 -1.52 5.14
CA GLU A 57 8.55 -0.61 4.09
C GLU A 57 8.67 -1.30 2.73
N ILE A 58 7.67 -1.09 1.87
CA ILE A 58 7.65 -1.57 0.48
C ILE A 58 7.49 -0.37 -0.43
N GLN A 59 8.34 -0.27 -1.44
CA GLN A 59 8.23 0.68 -2.54
C GLN A 59 7.89 -0.08 -3.82
N LEU A 60 6.83 0.36 -4.51
CA LEU A 60 6.43 -0.12 -5.83
C LEU A 60 6.56 1.02 -6.85
N ALA A 61 7.06 0.70 -8.04
CA ALA A 61 7.07 1.64 -9.17
C ALA A 61 6.32 1.04 -10.36
N TYR A 62 5.55 1.88 -11.06
CA TYR A 62 4.79 1.50 -12.25
C TYR A 62 5.09 2.45 -13.40
N VAL A 63 4.95 1.93 -14.62
CA VAL A 63 4.91 2.72 -15.84
C VAL A 63 3.52 2.57 -16.44
N ILE A 64 3.00 3.65 -17.02
CA ILE A 64 1.66 3.64 -17.62
C ILE A 64 1.57 2.55 -18.70
N ARG A 65 0.46 1.78 -18.68
CA ARG A 65 0.17 0.64 -19.59
C ARG A 65 1.00 -0.63 -19.40
N VAL A 66 1.89 -0.69 -18.40
CA VAL A 66 2.53 -1.96 -17.97
C VAL A 66 1.76 -2.48 -16.76
N ALA A 67 1.35 -3.75 -16.79
CA ALA A 67 0.53 -4.33 -15.73
C ALA A 67 1.36 -4.60 -14.47
N GLU A 68 2.54 -5.18 -14.64
CA GLU A 68 3.47 -5.49 -13.56
C GLU A 68 4.19 -4.22 -13.06
N PRO A 69 4.53 -4.15 -11.76
CA PRO A 69 5.44 -3.12 -11.28
C PRO A 69 6.80 -3.29 -11.96
N VAL A 70 7.39 -2.17 -12.39
CA VAL A 70 8.76 -2.15 -12.95
C VAL A 70 9.84 -2.24 -11.85
N SER A 71 9.44 -2.03 -10.59
CA SER A 71 10.31 -2.19 -9.42
C SER A 71 9.50 -2.52 -8.18
N LEU A 72 10.04 -3.45 -7.38
CA LEU A 72 9.63 -3.76 -6.01
C LEU A 72 10.88 -3.70 -5.16
N MET A 73 10.93 -2.77 -4.21
CA MET A 73 12.00 -2.65 -3.23
C MET A 73 11.42 -2.76 -1.83
N VAL A 74 12.19 -3.31 -0.91
CA VAL A 74 11.80 -3.43 0.50
C VAL A 74 12.93 -2.95 1.40
N ASP A 75 12.57 -2.44 2.57
CA ASP A 75 13.49 -2.01 3.62
C ASP A 75 12.93 -2.49 4.97
N SER A 76 13.63 -3.43 5.62
CA SER A 76 13.26 -3.90 6.97
C SER A 76 13.84 -3.02 8.08
N PHE A 77 14.59 -1.97 7.73
CA PHE A 77 15.30 -1.09 8.67
C PHE A 77 16.22 -1.85 9.63
N GLY A 78 16.83 -2.94 9.15
CA GLY A 78 17.68 -3.81 9.95
C GLY A 78 16.94 -4.66 10.99
N THR A 79 15.61 -4.74 10.91
CA THR A 79 14.78 -5.53 11.84
C THR A 79 14.35 -6.89 11.28
N GLY A 80 14.74 -7.19 10.04
CA GLY A 80 14.44 -8.45 9.38
C GLY A 80 15.18 -9.64 10.00
N VAL A 81 14.50 -10.78 10.08
CA VAL A 81 15.12 -12.06 10.49
C VAL A 81 15.90 -12.73 9.36
N ILE A 82 15.71 -12.26 8.13
CA ILE A 82 16.45 -12.63 6.92
C ILE A 82 16.77 -11.36 6.11
N SER A 83 17.58 -11.46 5.06
CA SER A 83 17.95 -10.30 4.23
C SER A 83 16.76 -9.68 3.52
N ASP A 84 16.84 -8.36 3.27
CA ASP A 84 15.81 -7.62 2.52
C ASP A 84 15.61 -8.18 1.11
N GLN A 85 16.66 -8.71 0.48
CA GLN A 85 16.53 -9.41 -0.79
C GLN A 85 15.63 -10.66 -0.67
N ALA A 86 15.87 -11.50 0.33
CA ALA A 86 15.04 -12.70 0.54
C ALA A 86 13.60 -12.33 0.95
N LEU A 87 13.40 -11.23 1.67
CA LEU A 87 12.07 -10.69 1.98
C LEU A 87 11.37 -10.20 0.70
N ALA A 88 12.07 -9.47 -0.17
CA ALA A 88 11.53 -8.99 -1.44
C ALA A 88 11.08 -10.15 -2.34
N GLU A 89 11.90 -11.19 -2.46
CA GLU A 89 11.57 -12.40 -3.23
C GLU A 89 10.32 -13.10 -2.69
N ARG A 90 10.21 -13.26 -1.36
CA ARG A 90 9.03 -13.85 -0.72
C ARG A 90 7.78 -13.01 -0.91
N VAL A 91 7.90 -11.69 -0.80
CA VAL A 91 6.78 -10.76 -1.02
C VAL A 91 6.32 -10.86 -2.48
N ALA A 92 7.24 -10.82 -3.45
CA ALA A 92 6.92 -10.93 -4.87
C ALA A 92 6.30 -12.29 -5.25
N ALA A 93 6.68 -13.37 -4.56
CA ALA A 93 6.11 -14.70 -4.77
C ALA A 93 4.73 -14.88 -4.13
N THR A 94 4.40 -14.10 -3.09
CA THR A 94 3.16 -14.25 -2.31
C THR A 94 2.06 -13.30 -2.79
N PHE A 95 2.43 -12.11 -3.25
CA PHE A 95 1.49 -11.03 -3.58
C PHE A 95 1.55 -10.69 -5.08
N ASP A 96 0.38 -10.67 -5.73
CA ASP A 96 0.24 -10.23 -7.10
C ASP A 96 -0.05 -8.72 -7.16
N PHE A 97 0.98 -7.94 -7.49
CA PHE A 97 0.89 -6.48 -7.54
C PHE A 97 0.35 -5.92 -8.87
N ARG A 98 -0.19 -6.74 -9.77
CA ARG A 98 -0.85 -6.20 -10.97
C ARG A 98 -2.14 -5.46 -10.56
N PRO A 99 -2.45 -4.26 -11.09
CA PRO A 99 -3.61 -3.47 -10.65
C PRO A 99 -4.95 -4.22 -10.67
N ALA A 100 -5.16 -5.08 -11.66
CA ALA A 100 -6.36 -5.92 -11.74
C ALA A 100 -6.42 -7.00 -10.65
N ALA A 101 -5.27 -7.60 -10.31
CA ALA A 101 -5.18 -8.56 -9.21
C ALA A 101 -5.41 -7.88 -7.86
N ILE A 102 -4.79 -6.72 -7.64
CA ILE A 102 -5.00 -5.90 -6.43
C ILE A 102 -6.48 -5.56 -6.25
N ALA A 103 -7.14 -5.08 -7.32
CA ALA A 103 -8.54 -4.70 -7.25
C ALA A 103 -9.47 -5.87 -6.93
N ARG A 104 -9.14 -7.06 -7.44
CA ARG A 104 -9.86 -8.31 -7.15
C ARG A 104 -9.60 -8.80 -5.72
N ASP A 105 -8.34 -8.92 -5.33
CA ASP A 105 -7.93 -9.57 -4.08
C ASP A 105 -8.28 -8.73 -2.84
N LEU A 106 -8.32 -7.41 -3.00
CA LEU A 106 -8.77 -6.47 -1.95
C LEU A 106 -10.23 -6.03 -2.12
N ASP A 107 -10.95 -6.58 -3.11
CA ASP A 107 -12.35 -6.26 -3.41
C ASP A 107 -12.63 -4.75 -3.44
N LEU A 108 -11.86 -4.05 -4.29
CA LEU A 108 -11.82 -2.58 -4.36
C LEU A 108 -12.95 -2.00 -5.22
N LEU A 109 -13.68 -2.80 -5.99
CA LEU A 109 -14.79 -2.31 -6.82
C LEU A 109 -16.09 -2.16 -6.01
N ARG A 110 -15.97 -1.57 -4.82
CA ARG A 110 -17.05 -1.33 -3.86
C ARG A 110 -17.06 0.13 -3.40
N PRO A 111 -18.21 0.67 -2.97
CA PRO A 111 -18.34 2.05 -2.52
C PRO A 111 -17.81 2.30 -1.08
N ILE A 112 -16.61 1.81 -0.75
CA ILE A 112 -16.03 1.80 0.61
C ILE A 112 -15.10 3.00 0.93
N TYR A 113 -14.94 3.93 -0.01
CA TYR A 113 -13.87 4.95 0.09
C TYR A 113 -14.21 6.17 0.93
N LYS A 114 -15.50 6.41 1.20
CA LYS A 114 -15.94 7.57 1.97
C LYS A 114 -15.42 7.49 3.40
N GLU A 115 -15.48 6.32 4.03
CA GLU A 115 -14.99 6.10 5.40
C GLU A 115 -13.50 6.36 5.54
N THR A 116 -12.72 6.06 4.50
CA THR A 116 -11.27 6.30 4.51
C THR A 116 -10.87 7.76 4.26
N SER A 117 -11.81 8.64 3.86
CA SER A 117 -11.51 10.02 3.49
C SER A 117 -11.16 10.94 4.67
N SER A 118 -11.30 10.44 5.91
CA SER A 118 -10.89 11.15 7.12
C SER A 118 -10.38 10.17 8.19
N GLY A 119 -9.50 10.65 9.07
CA GLY A 119 -8.90 9.83 10.13
C GLY A 119 -7.82 8.84 9.66
N GLY A 120 -7.32 8.99 8.42
CA GLY A 120 -6.30 8.12 7.85
C GLY A 120 -6.86 6.88 7.17
N HIS A 121 -6.16 6.38 6.14
CA HIS A 121 -6.56 5.21 5.37
C HIS A 121 -6.06 3.89 5.99
N PHE A 122 -5.05 3.95 6.86
CA PHE A 122 -4.37 2.77 7.41
C PHE A 122 -4.48 2.69 8.92
N GLY A 123 -4.38 1.48 9.47
CA GLY A 123 -4.39 1.24 10.92
C GLY A 123 -5.78 1.29 11.56
N ARG A 124 -6.84 1.30 10.74
CA ARG A 124 -8.23 1.27 11.18
C ARG A 124 -8.69 -0.15 11.52
N VAL A 125 -9.70 -0.24 12.39
CA VAL A 125 -10.49 -1.46 12.56
C VAL A 125 -11.49 -1.51 11.39
N PRO A 126 -11.56 -2.63 10.64
CA PRO A 126 -12.45 -2.74 9.49
C PRO A 126 -13.92 -2.74 9.92
N THR A 127 -14.77 -2.17 9.08
CA THR A 127 -16.23 -2.14 9.26
C THR A 127 -16.93 -2.59 7.98
N ASP A 128 -18.25 -2.85 8.04
CA ASP A 128 -19.03 -3.18 6.85
C ASP A 128 -19.07 -2.03 5.82
N GLU A 129 -18.81 -0.80 6.26
CA GLU A 129 -18.77 0.41 5.42
C GLU A 129 -17.39 0.66 4.80
N GLY A 130 -16.36 -0.11 5.20
CA GLY A 130 -14.96 0.07 4.79
C GLY A 130 -13.98 -0.19 5.94
#